data_AF-A0A3D2WA97-F1
#
_entry.id   AF-A0A3D2WA97-F1
#
_cell.length_a   1.000
_cell.length_b   1.000
_cell.length_c   1.000
_cell.angle_alpha   90.00
_cell.angle_beta   90.00
_cell.angle_gamma   90.00
#
_symmetry.space_group_name_H-M   'P 1'
#
loop_
_entity.id
_entity.type
_entity.pdbx_description
1 polymer ?
#
loop_
_entity_poly.entity_id
_entity_poly.type
_entity_poly.pdbx_seq_one_letter_code
_entity_poly.pdbx_strand_id
1 'polypeptide(L)'
;NAPDVVYFSVPALGLFVYQVTWVKWISAGLIILFLLALLAIHRSSVGLYGALIGTGISILGASLSFGFALLLLNWLPRFHPEAGSLQGSLYHSEGWYVIALTGAAFTIVTGLHALARKWLSVQQLALGAVVLPFVGAIWLGYVAPLAAMNLEWPVTAALLSLLWVTVMGERTTETLGWFLAVLFSVPVLSFFVPVAELLWIAMTFEFAPVLGILIAIGLYLCLPALDSVLRLNSWWAPAGGIIVVGAALGFGILNSQTTAERPAPSTLVYAYEHGTPEALWATDPVIDTMDLPAREWAVERTGSAFELMRDLSIFGYDFGEVPAAAAPAMDTPEPAI
;
A
#
# COMPACT_ATOMS: atom_id res chain seq x y z
N ASN A 1 23.11 5.37 -27.02
CA ASN A 1 21.82 5.35 -26.30
C ASN A 1 21.60 3.96 -25.77
N ALA A 2 21.59 3.79 -24.44
CA ALA A 2 21.18 2.53 -23.83
C ALA A 2 19.69 2.29 -24.16
N PRO A 3 19.27 1.05 -24.47
CA PRO A 3 17.85 0.77 -24.68
C PRO A 3 17.07 0.98 -23.38
N ASP A 4 15.88 1.58 -23.48
CA ASP A 4 14.99 1.71 -22.33
C ASP A 4 14.56 0.32 -21.85
N VAL A 5 14.84 0.05 -20.58
CA VAL A 5 14.55 -1.22 -19.93
C VAL A 5 13.59 -1.03 -18.78
N VAL A 6 12.83 -2.08 -18.51
CA VAL A 6 12.00 -2.18 -17.33
C VAL A 6 12.54 -3.31 -16.47
N TYR A 7 12.53 -3.08 -15.16
CA TYR A 7 13.07 -4.01 -14.19
C TYR A 7 12.19 -4.11 -12.96
N PHE A 8 12.15 -5.31 -12.37
CA PHE A 8 11.45 -5.59 -11.12
C PHE A 8 12.08 -6.81 -10.46
N SER A 9 11.98 -6.84 -9.12
CA SER A 9 12.50 -7.95 -8.33
C SER A 9 11.36 -8.89 -7.96
N VAL A 10 11.55 -10.18 -8.22
CA VAL A 10 10.64 -11.22 -7.76
C VAL A 10 11.28 -11.92 -6.55
N PRO A 11 10.57 -12.03 -5.42
CA PRO A 11 11.03 -12.80 -4.29
C PRO A 11 11.48 -14.20 -4.72
N ALA A 12 12.65 -14.64 -4.26
CA ALA A 12 13.32 -15.91 -4.59
C ALA A 12 13.81 -16.10 -6.04
N LEU A 13 13.29 -15.37 -7.03
CA LEU A 13 13.70 -15.51 -8.44
C LEU A 13 14.67 -14.42 -8.92
N GLY A 14 14.80 -13.32 -8.17
CA GLY A 14 15.78 -12.26 -8.43
C GLY A 14 15.26 -11.14 -9.33
N LEU A 15 16.20 -10.37 -9.90
CA LEU A 15 15.89 -9.20 -10.75
C LEU A 15 15.60 -9.64 -12.19
N PHE A 16 14.42 -9.29 -12.68
CA PHE A 16 14.05 -9.45 -14.09
C PHE A 16 14.25 -8.12 -14.81
N VAL A 17 14.89 -8.16 -15.98
CA VAL A 17 15.15 -6.98 -16.82
C VAL A 17 14.79 -7.31 -18.26
N TYR A 18 13.94 -6.48 -18.89
CA TYR A 18 13.64 -6.59 -20.30
C TYR A 18 13.35 -5.23 -20.95
N GLN A 19 13.41 -5.18 -22.29
CA GLN A 19 13.18 -3.94 -23.04
C GLN A 19 11.72 -3.48 -22.94
N VAL A 20 11.49 -2.17 -22.86
CA VAL A 20 10.13 -1.57 -22.79
C VAL A 20 9.20 -2.04 -23.91
N THR A 21 9.73 -2.40 -25.08
CA THR A 21 8.96 -2.95 -26.20
C THR A 21 8.20 -4.23 -25.84
N TRP A 22 8.71 -5.04 -24.91
CA TRP A 22 8.03 -6.24 -24.42
C TRP A 22 6.75 -5.96 -23.65
N VAL A 23 6.62 -4.80 -23.00
CA VAL A 23 5.38 -4.43 -22.29
C VAL A 23 4.18 -4.41 -23.25
N LYS A 24 4.37 -3.90 -24.47
CA LYS A 24 3.31 -3.89 -25.49
C LYS A 24 2.92 -5.30 -25.94
N TRP A 25 3.90 -6.21 -26.07
CA TRP A 25 3.65 -7.60 -26.43
C TRP A 25 2.96 -8.36 -25.29
N ILE A 26 3.34 -8.10 -24.04
CA ILE A 26 2.70 -8.67 -22.86
C ILE A 26 1.25 -8.17 -22.76
N SER A 27 1.01 -6.86 -22.90
CA SER A 27 -0.33 -6.28 -23.00
C SER A 27 -1.18 -6.93 -24.10
N ALA A 28 -0.62 -7.18 -25.29
CA ALA A 28 -1.33 -7.87 -26.37
C ALA A 28 -1.68 -9.32 -26.00
N GLY A 29 -0.74 -10.06 -25.40
CA GLY A 29 -0.98 -11.40 -24.85
C GLY A 29 -2.07 -11.40 -23.77
N LEU A 30 -2.07 -10.39 -22.91
CA LEU A 30 -3.05 -10.21 -21.85
C LEU A 30 -4.46 -9.99 -22.41
N ILE A 31 -4.59 -9.20 -23.47
CA ILE A 31 -5.87 -9.00 -24.20
C ILE A 31 -6.37 -10.33 -24.76
N ILE A 32 -5.50 -11.11 -25.42
CA ILE A 32 -5.86 -12.44 -25.95
C ILE A 32 -6.34 -13.35 -24.80
N LEU A 33 -5.61 -13.37 -23.68
CA LEU A 33 -5.96 -14.18 -22.52
C LEU A 33 -7.32 -13.79 -21.93
N PHE A 34 -7.60 -12.48 -21.84
CA PHE A 34 -8.89 -11.96 -21.39
C PHE A 34 -10.03 -12.38 -22.33
N LEU A 35 -9.82 -12.29 -23.65
CA LEU A 35 -10.80 -12.75 -24.65
C LEU A 35 -11.05 -14.25 -24.57
N LEU A 36 -10.01 -15.05 -24.32
CA LEU A 36 -10.15 -16.49 -24.10
C LEU A 36 -10.96 -16.78 -22.83
N ALA A 37 -10.73 -16.04 -21.75
CA ALA A 37 -11.50 -16.18 -20.51
C ALA A 37 -12.99 -15.84 -20.72
N LEU A 38 -13.27 -14.76 -21.46
CA LEU A 38 -14.63 -14.40 -21.87
C LEU A 38 -15.28 -15.49 -22.71
N LEU A 39 -14.55 -16.05 -23.69
CA LEU A 39 -15.06 -17.13 -24.55
C LEU A 39 -15.34 -18.41 -23.75
N ALA A 40 -14.44 -18.77 -22.82
CA ALA A 40 -14.61 -19.93 -21.95
C ALA A 40 -15.87 -19.80 -21.08
N ILE A 41 -16.09 -18.61 -20.49
CA ILE A 41 -17.29 -18.34 -19.68
C ILE A 41 -18.53 -18.29 -20.57
N HIS A 42 -18.47 -17.66 -21.74
CA HIS A 42 -19.61 -17.61 -22.66
C HIS A 42 -20.04 -19.00 -23.16
N ARG A 43 -19.07 -19.92 -23.33
CA ARG A 43 -19.34 -21.32 -23.67
C ARG A 43 -19.79 -22.16 -22.48
N SER A 44 -19.57 -21.69 -21.26
CA SER A 44 -20.15 -22.30 -20.07
C SER A 44 -21.62 -21.88 -19.92
N SER A 45 -22.42 -22.62 -19.17
CA SER A 45 -23.81 -22.25 -18.85
C SER A 45 -23.95 -20.99 -17.96
N VAL A 46 -22.82 -20.34 -17.65
CA VAL A 46 -22.71 -19.21 -16.74
C VAL A 46 -22.89 -17.91 -17.51
N GLY A 47 -23.96 -17.17 -17.24
CA GLY A 47 -24.25 -15.91 -17.93
C GLY A 47 -23.22 -14.81 -17.64
N LEU A 48 -22.89 -13.98 -18.64
CA LEU A 48 -21.93 -12.87 -18.52
C LEU A 48 -22.43 -11.71 -17.64
N TYR A 49 -23.73 -11.59 -17.41
CA TYR A 49 -24.31 -10.55 -16.57
C TYR A 49 -23.74 -10.54 -15.14
N GLY A 50 -23.40 -11.72 -14.60
CA GLY A 50 -22.77 -11.82 -13.30
C GLY A 50 -21.39 -11.17 -13.22
N ALA A 51 -20.68 -11.01 -14.35
CA ALA A 51 -19.41 -10.33 -14.39
C ALA A 51 -19.55 -8.82 -14.13
N LEU A 52 -20.61 -8.18 -14.65
CA LEU A 52 -20.87 -6.77 -14.38
C LEU A 52 -21.15 -6.53 -12.89
N ILE A 53 -21.95 -7.40 -12.27
CA ILE A 53 -22.19 -7.33 -10.82
C ILE A 53 -20.89 -7.61 -10.06
N GLY A 54 -20.08 -8.58 -10.51
CA GLY A 54 -18.76 -8.86 -9.95
C GLY A 54 -17.82 -7.66 -9.99
N THR A 55 -17.79 -6.92 -11.11
CA THR A 55 -17.04 -5.66 -11.22
C THR A 55 -17.57 -4.64 -10.21
N GLY A 56 -18.89 -4.47 -10.11
CA GLY A 56 -19.50 -3.59 -9.11
C GLY A 56 -19.13 -3.95 -7.67
N ILE A 57 -19.12 -5.24 -7.33
CA ILE A 57 -18.70 -5.74 -6.02
C ILE A 57 -17.21 -5.47 -5.78
N SER A 58 -16.35 -5.64 -6.78
CA SER A 58 -14.92 -5.34 -6.64
C SER A 58 -14.65 -3.86 -6.40
N ILE A 59 -15.38 -2.98 -7.10
CA ILE A 59 -15.31 -1.53 -6.89
C ILE A 59 -15.80 -1.18 -5.49
N LEU A 60 -16.90 -1.78 -5.04
CA LEU A 60 -17.42 -1.59 -3.69
C LEU A 60 -16.40 -2.04 -2.63
N GLY A 61 -15.80 -3.21 -2.79
CA GLY A 61 -14.78 -3.70 -1.87
C GLY A 61 -13.56 -2.80 -1.78
N ALA A 62 -13.03 -2.38 -2.94
CA ALA A 62 -11.92 -1.42 -2.99
C ALA A 62 -12.31 -0.08 -2.35
N SER A 63 -13.53 0.41 -2.58
CA SER A 63 -14.03 1.66 -2.00
C SER A 63 -14.21 1.57 -0.48
N LEU A 64 -14.68 0.44 0.03
CA LEU A 64 -14.80 0.20 1.46
C LEU A 64 -13.42 0.07 2.12
N SER A 65 -12.45 -0.58 1.47
CA SER A 65 -11.07 -0.64 1.95
C SER A 65 -10.41 0.74 1.98
N PHE A 66 -10.63 1.55 0.95
CA PHE A 66 -10.22 2.95 0.91
C PHE A 66 -10.87 3.76 2.04
N GLY A 67 -12.18 3.63 2.23
CA GLY A 67 -12.92 4.31 3.31
C GLY A 67 -12.45 3.89 4.70
N PHE A 68 -12.11 2.62 4.90
CA PHE A 68 -11.55 2.15 6.17
C PHE A 68 -10.16 2.71 6.43
N ALA A 69 -9.30 2.79 5.41
CA ALA A 69 -8.00 3.42 5.53
C ALA A 69 -8.11 4.91 5.89
N LEU A 70 -9.05 5.65 5.25
CA LEU A 70 -9.35 7.03 5.63
C LEU A 70 -9.86 7.12 7.07
N LEU A 71 -10.69 6.17 7.51
CA LEU A 71 -11.14 6.12 8.89
C LEU A 71 -9.95 5.93 9.84
N LEU A 72 -9.02 5.03 9.53
CA LEU A 72 -7.81 4.83 10.34
C LEU A 72 -6.97 6.11 10.42
N LEU A 73 -6.71 6.77 9.28
CA LEU A 73 -5.93 8.02 9.24
C LEU A 73 -6.55 9.14 10.07
N ASN A 74 -7.88 9.24 10.11
CA ASN A 74 -8.57 10.27 10.90
C ASN A 74 -8.79 9.87 12.36
N TRP A 75 -8.70 8.58 12.69
CA TRP A 75 -9.00 8.05 14.03
C TRP A 75 -7.75 7.81 14.86
N LEU A 76 -6.69 7.28 14.26
CA LEU A 76 -5.42 6.95 14.94
C LEU A 76 -4.72 8.16 15.59
N PRO A 77 -4.74 9.38 15.02
CA PRO A 77 -4.13 10.55 15.68
C PRO A 77 -4.71 10.85 17.07
N ARG A 78 -5.90 10.35 17.41
CA ARG A 78 -6.46 10.48 18.77
C ARG A 78 -5.71 9.69 19.84
N PHE A 79 -4.94 8.67 19.44
CA PHE A 79 -4.12 7.84 20.31
C PHE A 79 -2.63 8.16 20.21
N HIS A 80 -2.25 8.89 19.17
CA HIS A 80 -0.88 9.26 18.84
C HIS A 80 -0.83 10.75 18.53
N PRO A 81 -0.86 11.63 19.55
CA PRO A 81 -0.64 13.07 19.34
C PRO A 81 0.70 13.36 18.65
N GLU A 82 1.68 12.47 18.77
CA GLU A 82 2.99 12.50 18.10
C GLU A 82 2.94 12.21 16.59
N ALA A 83 1.78 11.91 16.00
CA ALA A 83 1.65 11.51 14.61
C ALA A 83 2.24 12.56 13.65
N GLY A 84 3.17 12.14 12.80
CA GLY A 84 3.83 13.03 11.83
C GLY A 84 5.06 13.77 12.34
N SER A 85 5.44 13.60 13.62
CA SER A 85 6.73 14.12 14.14
C SER A 85 7.94 13.35 13.59
N LEU A 86 7.75 12.14 13.07
CA LEU A 86 8.82 11.28 12.57
C LEU A 86 9.20 11.61 11.13
N GLN A 87 10.50 11.81 10.88
CA GLN A 87 10.98 11.98 9.52
C GLN A 87 10.88 10.66 8.73
N GLY A 88 10.02 10.64 7.71
CA GLY A 88 9.83 9.47 6.86
C GLY A 88 8.97 8.36 7.47
N SER A 89 8.19 8.64 8.53
CA SER A 89 7.16 7.73 9.05
C SER A 89 6.07 8.53 9.74
N LEU A 90 4.82 8.06 9.73
CA LEU A 90 3.74 8.70 10.49
C LEU A 90 3.74 8.23 11.96
N TYR A 91 4.17 6.99 12.22
CA TYR A 91 4.20 6.36 13.56
C TYR A 91 5.48 5.55 13.79
N HIS A 92 5.88 5.28 15.04
CA HIS A 92 7.07 4.46 15.33
C HIS A 92 6.96 2.99 14.86
N SER A 93 5.74 2.47 14.68
CA SER A 93 5.51 1.06 14.31
C SER A 93 4.33 0.89 13.37
N GLU A 94 4.42 1.48 12.18
CA GLU A 94 3.36 1.48 11.15
C GLU A 94 2.92 0.09 10.70
N GLY A 95 3.80 -0.91 10.80
CA GLY A 95 3.52 -2.28 10.34
C GLY A 95 2.27 -2.91 10.95
N TRP A 96 1.96 -2.61 12.22
CA TRP A 96 0.74 -3.10 12.85
C TRP A 96 -0.53 -2.52 12.22
N TYR A 97 -0.51 -1.25 11.82
CA TYR A 97 -1.64 -0.63 11.13
C TYR A 97 -1.76 -1.12 9.68
N VAL A 98 -0.64 -1.46 9.03
CA VAL A 98 -0.66 -2.13 7.71
C VAL A 98 -1.28 -3.53 7.81
N ILE A 99 -0.96 -4.29 8.86
CA ILE A 99 -1.59 -5.59 9.13
C ILE A 99 -3.09 -5.40 9.41
N ALA A 100 -3.48 -4.38 10.19
CA ALA A 100 -4.88 -4.08 10.45
C ALA A 100 -5.63 -3.70 9.15
N LEU A 101 -5.03 -2.86 8.30
CA LEU A 101 -5.58 -2.51 6.99
C LEU A 101 -5.74 -3.75 6.09
N THR A 102 -4.73 -4.63 6.08
CA THR A 102 -4.76 -5.89 5.33
C THR A 102 -5.87 -6.82 5.83
N GLY A 103 -6.00 -6.97 7.15
CA GLY A 103 -7.08 -7.72 7.79
C GLY A 103 -8.46 -7.16 7.45
N ALA A 104 -8.60 -5.83 7.42
CA ALA A 104 -9.86 -5.18 7.09
C ALA A 104 -10.22 -5.37 5.61
N ALA A 105 -9.27 -5.19 4.69
CA ALA A 105 -9.47 -5.49 3.28
C ALA A 105 -9.83 -6.97 3.07
N PHE A 106 -9.17 -7.88 3.78
CA PHE A 106 -9.51 -9.30 3.77
C PHE A 106 -10.94 -9.56 4.25
N THR A 107 -11.35 -8.99 5.38
CA THR A 107 -12.73 -9.10 5.89
C THR A 107 -13.76 -8.56 4.91
N ILE A 108 -13.50 -7.38 4.33
CA ILE A 108 -14.40 -6.74 3.38
C ILE A 108 -14.55 -7.61 2.13
N VAL A 109 -13.44 -8.00 1.50
CA VAL A 109 -13.45 -8.78 0.26
C VAL A 109 -14.09 -10.15 0.47
N THR A 110 -13.70 -10.87 1.52
CA THR A 110 -14.25 -12.21 1.82
C THR A 110 -15.71 -12.14 2.28
N GLY A 111 -16.10 -11.10 3.03
CA GLY A 111 -17.50 -10.87 3.43
C GLY A 111 -18.39 -10.54 2.23
N LEU A 112 -17.95 -9.66 1.34
CA LEU A 112 -18.66 -9.36 0.09
C LEU A 112 -18.76 -10.61 -0.80
N HIS A 113 -17.69 -11.40 -0.91
CA HIS A 113 -17.71 -12.68 -1.64
C HIS A 113 -18.69 -13.68 -1.02
N ALA A 114 -18.68 -13.82 0.32
CA ALA A 114 -19.61 -14.69 1.04
C ALA A 114 -21.08 -14.31 0.79
N LEU A 115 -21.38 -13.01 0.73
CA LEU A 115 -22.70 -12.51 0.38
C LEU A 115 -23.03 -12.77 -1.10
N ALA A 116 -22.11 -12.44 -2.00
CA ALA A 116 -22.33 -12.52 -3.44
C ALA A 116 -22.50 -13.95 -3.96
N ARG A 117 -21.85 -14.93 -3.32
CA ARG A 117 -21.98 -16.36 -3.68
C ARG A 117 -23.39 -16.93 -3.55
N LYS A 118 -24.30 -16.23 -2.87
CA LYS A 118 -25.73 -16.61 -2.85
C LYS A 118 -26.41 -16.47 -4.21
N TRP A 119 -25.89 -15.60 -5.07
CA TRP A 119 -26.51 -15.24 -6.35
C TRP A 119 -25.59 -15.41 -7.56
N LEU A 120 -24.28 -15.44 -7.34
CA LEU A 120 -23.27 -15.43 -8.41
C LEU A 120 -22.31 -16.59 -8.26
N SER A 121 -21.87 -17.11 -9.41
CA SER A 121 -20.81 -18.11 -9.45
C SER A 121 -19.44 -17.44 -9.23
N VAL A 122 -18.48 -18.22 -8.77
CA VAL A 122 -17.10 -17.76 -8.53
C VAL A 122 -16.45 -17.30 -9.83
N GLN A 123 -16.76 -17.96 -10.94
CA GLN A 123 -16.24 -17.58 -12.26
C GLN A 123 -16.76 -16.21 -12.69
N GLN A 124 -18.03 -15.87 -12.40
CA GLN A 124 -18.60 -14.54 -12.67
C GLN A 124 -17.91 -13.46 -11.82
N LEU A 125 -17.74 -13.74 -10.52
CA LEU A 125 -17.10 -12.82 -9.60
C LEU A 125 -15.62 -12.58 -9.96
N ALA A 126 -14.88 -13.64 -10.25
CA ALA A 126 -13.48 -13.56 -10.65
C ALA A 126 -13.31 -12.85 -12.00
N LEU A 127 -14.17 -13.12 -12.99
CA LEU A 127 -14.14 -12.39 -14.26
C LEU A 127 -14.39 -10.89 -14.04
N GLY A 128 -15.42 -10.56 -13.25
CA GLY A 128 -15.78 -9.18 -12.94
C GLY A 128 -14.67 -8.43 -12.17
N ALA A 129 -14.06 -9.09 -11.20
CA ALA A 129 -12.95 -8.58 -10.39
C ALA A 129 -11.69 -8.28 -11.21
N VAL A 130 -11.44 -9.05 -12.28
CA VAL A 130 -10.28 -8.87 -13.15
C VAL A 130 -10.43 -7.67 -14.10
N VAL A 131 -11.65 -7.24 -14.43
CA VAL A 131 -11.89 -6.18 -15.44
C VAL A 131 -11.13 -4.90 -15.13
N LEU A 132 -11.24 -4.37 -13.91
CA LEU A 132 -10.65 -3.09 -13.56
C LEU A 132 -9.11 -3.16 -13.50
N PRO A 133 -8.49 -4.15 -12.83
CA PRO A 133 -7.04 -4.38 -12.89
C PRO A 133 -6.53 -4.62 -14.31
N PHE A 134 -7.27 -5.32 -15.15
CA PHE A 134 -6.92 -5.54 -16.56
C PHE A 134 -6.88 -4.22 -17.33
N VAL A 135 -7.92 -3.40 -17.25
CA VAL A 135 -7.95 -2.08 -17.91
C VAL A 135 -6.80 -1.21 -17.40
N GLY A 136 -6.56 -1.22 -16.08
CA GLY A 136 -5.43 -0.52 -15.47
C GLY A 136 -4.08 -0.99 -16.01
N ALA A 137 -3.87 -2.31 -16.15
CA ALA A 137 -2.62 -2.88 -16.66
C ALA A 137 -2.34 -2.43 -18.10
N ILE A 138 -3.36 -2.52 -18.97
CA ILE A 138 -3.25 -2.07 -20.36
C ILE A 138 -2.98 -0.56 -20.43
N TRP A 139 -3.71 0.24 -19.66
CA TRP A 139 -3.51 1.69 -19.62
C TRP A 139 -2.10 2.07 -19.17
N LEU A 140 -1.62 1.47 -18.07
CA LEU A 140 -0.27 1.68 -17.57
C LEU A 140 0.79 1.21 -18.58
N GLY A 141 0.52 0.17 -19.37
CA GLY A 141 1.41 -0.27 -20.44
C GLY A 141 1.76 0.81 -21.46
N TYR A 142 0.87 1.80 -21.65
CA TYR A 142 1.11 2.95 -22.53
C TYR A 142 1.68 4.17 -21.80
N VAL A 143 1.23 4.45 -20.57
CA VAL A 143 1.56 5.70 -19.85
C VAL A 143 2.77 5.54 -18.94
N ALA A 144 2.93 4.39 -18.29
CA ALA A 144 3.98 4.10 -17.32
C ALA A 144 4.38 2.61 -17.37
N PRO A 145 5.21 2.20 -18.36
CA PRO A 145 5.58 0.80 -18.57
C PRO A 145 6.19 0.12 -17.33
N LEU A 146 6.94 0.86 -16.52
CA LEU A 146 7.50 0.40 -15.24
C LEU A 146 6.41 0.02 -14.22
N ALA A 147 5.33 0.81 -14.17
CA ALA A 147 4.21 0.53 -13.27
C ALA A 147 3.30 -0.58 -13.82
N ALA A 148 3.17 -0.69 -15.15
CA ALA A 148 2.32 -1.68 -15.81
C ALA A 148 2.65 -3.11 -15.36
N MET A 149 3.94 -3.41 -15.22
CA MET A 149 4.44 -4.76 -14.90
C MET A 149 4.01 -5.22 -13.50
N ASN A 150 3.80 -4.29 -12.58
CA ASN A 150 3.27 -4.61 -11.25
C ASN A 150 1.80 -5.10 -11.29
N LEU A 151 1.10 -4.91 -12.41
CA LEU A 151 -0.30 -5.31 -12.58
C LEU A 151 -0.49 -6.35 -13.69
N GLU A 152 0.27 -6.29 -14.79
CA GLU A 152 0.19 -7.24 -15.91
C GLU A 152 0.42 -8.70 -15.44
N TRP A 153 1.44 -8.95 -14.61
CA TRP A 153 1.74 -10.30 -14.13
C TRP A 153 0.67 -10.86 -13.17
N PRO A 154 0.23 -10.12 -12.13
CA PRO A 154 -0.91 -10.54 -11.32
C PRO A 154 -2.19 -10.80 -12.11
N VAL A 155 -2.52 -9.92 -13.07
CA VAL A 155 -3.72 -10.10 -13.91
C VAL A 155 -3.57 -11.33 -14.81
N THR A 156 -2.38 -11.57 -15.36
CA THR A 156 -2.09 -12.78 -16.14
C THR A 156 -2.33 -14.04 -15.29
N ALA A 157 -1.80 -14.08 -14.08
CA ALA A 157 -1.95 -15.21 -13.17
C ALA A 157 -3.42 -15.43 -12.78
N ALA A 158 -4.17 -14.36 -12.48
CA ALA A 158 -5.59 -14.42 -12.18
C ALA A 158 -6.42 -14.94 -13.37
N LEU A 159 -6.13 -14.47 -14.58
CA LEU A 159 -6.80 -14.94 -15.80
C LEU A 159 -6.49 -16.40 -16.13
N LEU A 160 -5.25 -16.84 -15.93
CA LEU A 160 -4.88 -18.25 -16.08
C LEU A 160 -5.61 -19.13 -15.07
N SER A 161 -5.69 -18.68 -13.81
CA SER A 161 -6.46 -19.35 -12.76
C SER A 161 -7.95 -19.45 -13.11
N LEU A 162 -8.54 -18.36 -13.60
CA LEU A 162 -9.92 -18.32 -14.05
C LEU A 162 -10.18 -19.24 -15.25
N LEU A 163 -9.31 -19.21 -16.25
CA LEU A 163 -9.38 -20.10 -17.42
C LEU A 163 -9.28 -21.56 -17.01
N TRP A 164 -8.36 -21.87 -16.10
CA TRP A 164 -8.21 -23.22 -15.59
C TRP A 164 -9.49 -23.70 -14.90
N VAL A 165 -10.02 -22.93 -13.94
CA VAL A 165 -11.24 -23.28 -13.19
C VAL A 165 -12.46 -23.39 -14.10
N THR A 166 -12.55 -22.54 -15.14
CA THR A 166 -13.68 -22.58 -16.10
C THR A 166 -13.60 -23.75 -17.07
N VAL A 167 -12.40 -24.09 -17.58
CA VAL A 167 -12.21 -25.17 -18.56
C VAL A 167 -12.21 -26.55 -17.91
N MET A 168 -11.54 -26.69 -16.76
CA MET A 168 -11.42 -27.98 -16.08
C MET A 168 -12.64 -28.32 -15.23
N GLY A 169 -13.36 -27.32 -14.71
CA GLY A 169 -14.60 -27.52 -13.96
C GLY A 169 -14.46 -28.55 -12.84
N GLU A 170 -15.37 -29.54 -12.81
CA GLU A 170 -15.39 -30.64 -11.83
C GLU A 170 -14.44 -31.81 -12.19
N ARG A 171 -13.74 -31.74 -13.34
CA ARG A 171 -12.91 -32.86 -13.84
C ARG A 171 -11.58 -33.00 -13.11
N THR A 172 -11.14 -31.95 -12.41
CA THR A 172 -9.94 -31.98 -11.58
C THR A 172 -10.28 -32.47 -10.18
N THR A 173 -9.40 -33.27 -9.58
CA THR A 173 -9.49 -33.59 -8.16
C THR A 173 -9.45 -32.30 -7.34
N GLU A 174 -10.21 -32.28 -6.25
CA GLU A 174 -10.34 -31.10 -5.37
C GLU A 174 -8.96 -30.59 -4.91
N THR A 175 -8.02 -31.50 -4.67
CA THR A 175 -6.63 -31.20 -4.27
C THR A 175 -5.81 -30.54 -5.38
N LEU A 176 -5.92 -31.00 -6.64
CA LEU A 176 -5.16 -30.43 -7.76
C LEU A 176 -5.70 -29.05 -8.13
N GLY A 177 -7.02 -28.88 -8.12
CA GLY A 177 -7.67 -27.58 -8.33
C GLY A 177 -7.24 -26.55 -7.27
N TRP A 178 -7.20 -26.96 -6.01
CA TRP A 178 -6.70 -26.13 -4.90
C TRP A 178 -5.22 -25.76 -5.10
N PHE A 179 -4.35 -26.74 -5.37
CA PHE A 179 -2.91 -26.51 -5.52
C PHE A 179 -2.62 -25.52 -6.65
N LEU A 180 -3.30 -25.65 -7.79
CA LEU A 180 -3.11 -24.75 -8.92
C LEU A 180 -3.67 -23.34 -8.65
N ALA A 181 -4.79 -23.22 -7.95
CA ALA A 181 -5.32 -21.92 -7.56
C ALA A 181 -4.36 -21.19 -6.59
N VAL A 182 -3.77 -21.92 -5.64
CA VAL A 182 -2.72 -21.39 -4.76
C VAL A 182 -1.49 -21.01 -5.56
N LEU A 183 -1.02 -21.88 -6.46
CA LEU A 183 0.13 -21.63 -7.32
C LEU A 183 -0.04 -20.34 -8.13
N PHE A 184 -1.22 -20.07 -8.69
CA PHE A 184 -1.50 -18.83 -9.43
C PHE A 184 -1.72 -17.62 -8.54
N SER A 185 -2.00 -17.80 -7.24
CA SER A 185 -2.08 -16.70 -6.28
C SER A 185 -0.70 -16.26 -5.79
N VAL A 186 0.29 -17.16 -5.82
CA VAL A 186 1.67 -16.83 -5.42
C VAL A 186 2.21 -15.64 -6.23
N PRO A 187 2.17 -15.62 -7.58
CA PRO A 187 2.58 -14.44 -8.35
C PRO A 187 1.83 -13.17 -7.97
N VAL A 188 0.51 -13.24 -7.74
CA VAL A 188 -0.26 -12.06 -7.32
C VAL A 188 0.31 -11.49 -6.02
N LEU A 189 0.53 -12.33 -5.01
CA LEU A 189 1.08 -11.89 -3.73
C LEU A 189 2.54 -11.43 -3.85
N SER A 190 3.36 -12.15 -4.63
CA SER A 190 4.78 -11.84 -4.82
C SER A 190 5.03 -10.49 -5.49
N PHE A 191 4.11 -10.01 -6.33
CA PHE A 191 4.24 -8.70 -6.97
C PHE A 191 3.62 -7.57 -6.13
N PHE A 192 2.59 -7.85 -5.34
CA PHE A 192 1.99 -6.84 -4.46
C PHE A 192 2.86 -6.55 -3.23
N VAL A 193 3.69 -7.49 -2.76
CA VAL A 193 4.63 -7.27 -1.64
C VAL A 193 5.65 -6.15 -1.96
N PRO A 194 6.43 -6.20 -3.07
CA PRO A 194 7.33 -5.12 -3.43
C PRO A 194 6.63 -3.78 -3.66
N VAL A 195 5.42 -3.78 -4.22
CA VAL A 195 4.65 -2.54 -4.42
C VAL A 195 4.23 -1.94 -3.08
N ALA A 196 3.80 -2.77 -2.13
CA ALA A 196 3.47 -2.33 -0.78
C ALA A 196 4.71 -1.82 -0.03
N GLU A 197 5.85 -2.50 -0.17
CA GLU A 197 7.13 -2.07 0.42
C GLU A 197 7.63 -0.77 -0.22
N LEU A 198 7.56 -0.62 -1.54
CA LEU A 198 7.97 0.61 -2.22
C LEU A 198 7.06 1.79 -1.85
N LEU A 199 5.75 1.58 -1.75
CA LEU A 199 4.82 2.61 -1.30
C LEU A 199 5.06 2.97 0.17
N TRP A 200 5.35 1.99 1.01
CA TRP A 200 5.72 2.23 2.41
C TRP A 200 7.02 3.03 2.50
N ILE A 201 8.11 2.54 1.92
CA ILE A 201 9.43 3.17 1.98
C ILE A 201 9.39 4.59 1.38
N ALA A 202 8.64 4.78 0.29
CA ALA A 202 8.58 6.08 -0.37
C ALA A 202 7.70 7.09 0.36
N MET A 203 6.59 6.66 1.00
CA MET A 203 5.50 7.61 1.32
C MET A 203 4.77 7.38 2.65
N THR A 204 5.26 6.52 3.56
CA THR A 204 4.71 6.32 4.94
C THR A 204 3.25 5.82 4.98
N PHE A 205 2.65 5.71 6.17
CA PHE A 205 1.25 5.35 6.34
C PHE A 205 0.25 6.38 5.76
N GLU A 206 0.69 7.58 5.37
CA GLU A 206 -0.17 8.62 4.76
C GLU A 206 -0.92 8.15 3.49
N PHE A 207 -0.33 7.23 2.72
CA PHE A 207 -0.95 6.65 1.53
C PHE A 207 -1.72 5.34 1.81
N ALA A 208 -2.06 5.08 3.08
CA ALA A 208 -2.91 3.94 3.48
C ALA A 208 -4.18 3.76 2.60
N PRO A 209 -4.87 4.81 2.11
CA PRO A 209 -6.04 4.62 1.25
C PRO A 209 -5.71 3.96 -0.09
N VAL A 210 -4.61 4.35 -0.72
CA VAL A 210 -4.13 3.73 -1.97
C VAL A 210 -3.69 2.29 -1.69
N LEU A 211 -2.99 2.07 -0.59
CA LEU A 211 -2.57 0.73 -0.16
C LEU A 211 -3.78 -0.19 0.07
N GLY A 212 -4.85 0.32 0.69
CA GLY A 212 -6.10 -0.41 0.91
C GLY A 212 -6.77 -0.85 -0.40
N ILE A 213 -6.78 0.03 -1.42
CA ILE A 213 -7.28 -0.33 -2.76
C ILE A 213 -6.42 -1.43 -3.38
N LEU A 214 -5.09 -1.30 -3.30
CA LEU A 214 -4.18 -2.28 -3.87
C LEU A 214 -4.33 -3.65 -3.21
N ILE A 215 -4.39 -3.70 -1.87
CA ILE A 215 -4.64 -4.96 -1.15
C ILE A 215 -5.97 -5.57 -1.57
N ALA A 216 -7.04 -4.78 -1.68
CA ALA A 216 -8.33 -5.27 -2.13
C ALA A 216 -8.26 -5.85 -3.56
N ILE A 217 -7.58 -5.17 -4.49
CA ILE A 217 -7.35 -5.67 -5.84
C ILE A 217 -6.59 -7.01 -5.81
N GLY A 218 -5.50 -7.10 -5.06
CA GLY A 218 -4.72 -8.34 -4.94
C GLY A 218 -5.58 -9.51 -4.41
N LEU A 219 -6.38 -9.26 -3.38
CA LEU A 219 -7.33 -10.26 -2.85
C LEU A 219 -8.39 -10.67 -3.88
N TYR A 220 -8.90 -9.72 -4.65
CA TYR A 220 -9.87 -9.98 -5.71
C TYR A 220 -9.28 -10.81 -6.86
N LEU A 221 -8.03 -10.57 -7.23
CA LEU A 221 -7.30 -11.39 -8.21
C LEU A 221 -7.06 -12.82 -7.71
N CYS A 222 -6.98 -13.01 -6.38
CA CYS A 222 -6.86 -14.31 -5.72
C CYS A 222 -8.22 -15.01 -5.46
N LEU A 223 -9.35 -14.46 -5.92
CA LEU A 223 -10.68 -15.04 -5.65
C LEU A 223 -10.81 -16.54 -5.96
N PRO A 224 -10.33 -17.06 -7.10
CA PRO A 224 -10.43 -18.49 -7.39
C PRO A 224 -9.75 -19.37 -6.32
N ALA A 225 -8.65 -18.90 -5.73
CA ALA A 225 -7.97 -19.61 -4.64
C ALA A 225 -8.69 -19.45 -3.32
N LEU A 226 -9.12 -18.22 -3.00
CA LEU A 226 -9.88 -17.94 -1.78
C LEU A 226 -11.19 -18.73 -1.72
N ASP A 227 -11.85 -18.96 -2.86
CA ASP A 227 -13.11 -19.68 -2.90
C ASP A 227 -13.01 -21.07 -2.26
N SER A 228 -11.91 -21.78 -2.52
CA SER A 228 -11.67 -23.12 -1.99
C SER A 228 -11.63 -23.14 -0.45
N VAL A 229 -10.98 -22.15 0.17
CA VAL A 229 -10.93 -21.97 1.63
C VAL A 229 -12.31 -21.59 2.18
N LEU A 230 -13.06 -20.79 1.41
CA LEU A 230 -14.37 -20.28 1.81
C LEU A 230 -15.51 -21.31 1.61
N ARG A 231 -15.25 -22.50 1.05
CA ARG A 231 -16.27 -23.55 0.81
C ARG A 231 -16.78 -24.22 2.08
N LEU A 232 -15.93 -24.41 3.10
CA LEU A 232 -16.35 -25.05 4.36
C LEU A 232 -17.38 -24.21 5.12
N ASN A 233 -17.05 -22.93 5.35
CA ASN A 233 -17.98 -21.95 5.89
C ASN A 233 -17.54 -20.54 5.51
N SER A 234 -18.38 -19.88 4.71
CA SER A 234 -18.13 -18.57 4.13
C SER A 234 -17.89 -17.44 5.13
N TRP A 235 -18.32 -17.60 6.39
CA TRP A 235 -18.22 -16.56 7.43
C TRP A 235 -16.97 -16.68 8.32
N TRP A 236 -16.22 -17.78 8.23
CA TRP A 236 -15.03 -17.95 9.07
C TRP A 236 -13.90 -17.02 8.66
N ALA A 237 -13.70 -16.83 7.35
CA ALA A 237 -12.69 -15.91 6.86
C ALA A 237 -12.96 -14.45 7.26
N PRO A 238 -14.16 -13.87 7.04
CA PRO A 238 -14.40 -12.50 7.47
C PRO A 238 -14.34 -12.35 8.99
N ALA A 239 -14.82 -13.34 9.76
CA ALA A 239 -14.69 -13.34 11.23
C ALA A 239 -13.22 -13.38 11.68
N GLY A 240 -12.40 -14.23 11.06
CA GLY A 240 -10.96 -14.28 11.31
C GLY A 240 -10.26 -12.97 10.99
N GLY A 241 -10.63 -12.32 9.89
CA GLY A 241 -10.11 -11.00 9.55
C GLY A 241 -10.48 -9.93 10.59
N ILE A 242 -11.70 -9.93 11.14
CA ILE A 242 -12.10 -9.00 12.22
C ILE A 242 -11.23 -9.20 13.46
N ILE A 243 -10.93 -10.45 13.82
CA ILE A 243 -10.05 -10.76 14.95
C ILE A 243 -8.64 -10.22 14.67
N VAL A 244 -8.10 -10.42 13.46
CA VAL A 244 -6.80 -9.89 13.06
C VAL A 244 -6.78 -8.37 13.11
N VAL A 245 -7.83 -7.69 12.63
CA VAL A 245 -7.96 -6.23 12.70
C VAL A 245 -7.93 -5.76 14.15
N GLY A 246 -8.77 -6.33 15.01
CA GLY A 246 -8.84 -5.95 16.42
C GLY A 246 -7.52 -6.18 17.16
N ALA A 247 -6.89 -7.34 16.93
CA ALA A 247 -5.59 -7.66 17.52
C ALA A 247 -4.50 -6.70 17.02
N ALA A 248 -4.38 -6.50 15.72
CA ALA A 248 -3.35 -5.63 15.13
C ALA A 248 -3.53 -4.17 15.53
N LEU A 249 -4.76 -3.66 15.62
CA LEU A 249 -5.03 -2.31 16.15
C LEU A 249 -4.67 -2.19 17.62
N GLY A 250 -5.03 -3.19 18.44
CA GLY A 250 -4.67 -3.21 19.87
C GLY A 250 -3.15 -3.22 20.08
N PHE A 251 -2.43 -4.09 19.37
CA PHE A 251 -0.97 -4.13 19.40
C PHE A 251 -0.35 -2.85 18.85
N GLY A 252 -0.88 -2.29 17.77
CA GLY A 252 -0.43 -1.05 17.17
C GLY A 252 -0.54 0.13 18.12
N ILE A 253 -1.70 0.32 18.76
CA ILE A 253 -1.91 1.41 19.74
C ILE A 253 -0.97 1.27 20.93
N LEU A 254 -0.79 0.05 21.46
CA LEU A 254 0.08 -0.17 22.63
C LEU A 254 1.57 -0.05 22.31
N ASN A 255 1.98 -0.37 21.08
CA ASN A 255 3.39 -0.39 20.70
C ASN A 255 3.84 0.81 19.87
N SER A 256 2.95 1.64 19.35
CA SER A 256 3.37 2.79 18.52
C SER A 256 3.47 4.09 19.32
N GLN A 257 3.18 4.06 20.62
CA GLN A 257 3.31 5.21 21.50
C GLN A 257 4.78 5.56 21.77
N THR A 258 5.01 6.86 21.93
CA THR A 258 6.30 7.38 22.42
C THR A 258 6.57 6.90 23.84
N THR A 259 7.74 6.31 24.06
CA THR A 259 8.23 5.90 25.39
C THR A 259 9.68 6.31 25.57
N ALA A 260 10.25 6.12 26.76
CA ALA A 260 11.69 6.35 26.98
C ALA A 260 12.58 5.48 26.05
N GLU A 261 12.09 4.32 25.64
CA GLU A 261 12.78 3.42 24.70
C GLU A 261 12.50 3.77 23.22
N ARG A 262 11.46 4.56 22.96
CA ARG A 262 11.02 5.04 21.63
C ARG A 262 10.69 6.53 21.69
N PRO A 263 11.71 7.39 21.81
CA PRO A 263 11.48 8.83 21.98
C PRO A 263 10.84 9.43 20.73
N ALA A 264 10.02 10.45 20.92
CA ALA A 264 9.65 11.35 19.83
C ALA A 264 10.96 12.00 19.31
N PRO A 265 11.20 12.02 18.00
CA PRO A 265 12.33 12.75 17.46
C PRO A 265 12.12 14.24 17.74
N SER A 266 13.18 14.92 18.14
CA SER A 266 13.22 16.37 18.23
C SER A 266 14.34 16.85 17.33
N THR A 267 14.02 17.75 16.41
CA THR A 267 15.00 18.32 15.50
C THR A 267 15.43 19.66 16.06
N LEU A 268 16.67 19.76 16.53
CA LEU A 268 17.30 21.04 16.88
C LEU A 268 18.48 21.28 15.94
N VAL A 269 18.35 22.29 15.08
CA VAL A 269 19.32 22.66 14.07
C VAL A 269 20.02 23.95 14.48
N TYR A 270 21.34 24.00 14.29
CA TYR A 270 22.11 25.23 14.33
C TYR A 270 22.33 25.73 12.91
N ALA A 271 21.82 26.92 12.60
CA ALA A 271 22.05 27.59 11.33
C ALA A 271 22.98 28.79 11.54
N TYR A 272 24.06 28.83 10.76
CA TYR A 272 25.05 29.91 10.80
C TYR A 272 25.53 30.21 9.39
N GLU A 273 25.47 31.49 9.01
CA GLU A 273 25.98 31.96 7.72
C GLU A 273 27.37 32.56 7.91
N HIS A 274 28.37 31.93 7.30
CA HIS A 274 29.76 32.35 7.41
C HIS A 274 29.96 33.79 6.93
N GLY A 275 30.45 34.66 7.81
CA GLY A 275 30.69 36.09 7.52
C GLY A 275 29.56 37.00 8.01
N THR A 276 28.48 36.44 8.56
CA THR A 276 27.48 37.20 9.33
C THR A 276 27.67 36.93 10.83
N PRO A 277 27.40 37.90 11.71
CA PRO A 277 27.43 37.68 13.16
C PRO A 277 26.18 36.95 13.67
N GLU A 278 25.27 36.55 12.80
CA GLU A 278 23.97 35.99 13.17
C GLU A 278 24.02 34.46 13.09
N ALA A 279 23.78 33.81 14.24
CA ALA A 279 23.51 32.39 14.32
C ALA A 279 22.11 32.16 14.89
N LEU A 280 21.49 31.07 14.49
CA LEU A 280 20.11 30.74 14.82
C LEU A 280 20.01 29.30 15.28
N TRP A 281 19.29 29.07 16.37
CA TRP A 281 18.72 27.78 16.69
C TRP A 281 17.39 27.69 15.97
N ALA A 282 17.14 26.58 15.30
CA ALA A 282 15.86 26.28 14.68
C ALA A 282 15.36 24.91 15.13
N THR A 283 14.06 24.78 15.27
CA THR A 283 13.41 23.51 15.59
C THR A 283 12.27 23.27 14.61
N ASP A 284 11.91 22.01 14.40
CA ASP A 284 10.83 21.62 13.48
C ASP A 284 9.54 22.43 13.73
N PRO A 285 8.75 22.78 12.69
CA PRO A 285 7.58 23.62 12.87
C PRO A 285 6.53 22.91 13.72
N VAL A 286 6.17 23.60 14.79
CA VAL A 286 5.00 23.25 15.59
C VAL A 286 3.78 23.52 14.73
N ILE A 287 3.19 22.48 14.14
CA ILE A 287 1.81 22.57 13.64
C ILE A 287 0.90 22.61 14.87
N ASP A 288 0.76 23.83 15.40
CA ASP A 288 -0.09 24.43 16.44
C ASP A 288 -0.59 23.63 17.67
N THR A 289 -0.41 22.32 17.78
CA THR A 289 -0.92 21.53 18.93
C THR A 289 -0.17 20.23 19.24
N MET A 290 0.76 19.75 18.41
CA MET A 290 1.17 18.34 18.49
C MET A 290 2.56 18.04 19.07
N ASP A 291 3.47 19.02 19.20
CA ASP A 291 4.86 18.73 19.61
C ASP A 291 5.42 19.64 20.73
N LEU A 292 4.60 19.86 21.77
CA LEU A 292 5.01 20.57 22.99
C LEU A 292 6.29 19.98 23.64
N PRO A 293 6.48 18.64 23.74
CA PRO A 293 7.65 18.08 24.39
C PRO A 293 8.97 18.35 23.66
N ALA A 294 8.97 18.31 22.32
CA ALA A 294 10.16 18.60 21.52
C ALA A 294 10.59 20.06 21.67
N ARG A 295 9.62 20.99 21.68
CA ARG A 295 9.88 22.42 21.92
C ARG A 295 10.35 22.68 23.34
N GLU A 296 9.74 22.07 24.33
CA GLU A 296 10.17 22.19 25.74
C GLU A 296 11.61 21.70 25.93
N TRP A 297 11.95 20.56 25.33
CA TRP A 297 13.32 20.05 25.31
C TRP A 297 14.29 21.01 24.60
N ALA A 298 13.90 21.57 23.45
CA ALA A 298 14.74 22.52 22.70
C ALA A 298 14.98 23.82 23.50
N VAL A 299 13.95 24.32 24.20
CA VAL A 299 14.05 25.47 25.10
C VAL A 299 14.96 25.14 26.28
N GLU A 300 14.83 23.96 26.90
CA GLU A 300 15.71 23.52 27.98
C GLU A 300 17.17 23.43 27.51
N ARG A 301 17.41 22.94 26.28
CA ARG A 301 18.76 22.73 25.75
C ARG A 301 19.46 24.02 25.32
N THR A 302 18.70 24.97 24.79
CA THR A 302 19.24 26.24 24.25
C THR A 302 19.09 27.43 25.19
N GLY A 303 18.26 27.29 26.24
CA GLY A 303 17.88 28.38 27.14
C GLY A 303 17.08 29.50 26.45
N SER A 304 16.59 29.26 25.23
CA SER A 304 16.03 30.30 24.36
C SER A 304 14.59 29.98 23.97
N ALA A 305 13.72 30.99 23.99
CA ALA A 305 12.35 30.86 23.52
C ALA A 305 12.32 30.95 21.99
N PHE A 306 11.88 29.88 21.31
CA PHE A 306 11.69 29.83 19.86
C PHE A 306 10.43 30.61 19.47
N GLU A 307 10.52 31.95 19.50
CA GLU A 307 9.42 32.88 19.23
C GLU A 307 9.48 33.49 17.83
N LEU A 308 10.61 33.36 17.14
CA LEU A 308 10.77 33.85 15.77
C LEU A 308 10.29 32.78 14.79
N MET A 309 9.78 33.19 13.65
CA MET A 309 9.60 32.31 12.49
C MET A 309 10.64 32.69 11.44
N ARG A 310 11.36 31.71 10.91
CA ARG A 310 12.41 31.93 9.90
C ARG A 310 12.28 30.92 8.77
N ASP A 311 12.32 31.44 7.54
CA ASP A 311 12.52 30.62 6.35
C ASP A 311 13.99 30.18 6.29
N LEU A 312 14.20 28.86 6.29
CA LEU A 312 15.52 28.23 6.20
C LEU A 312 15.76 27.55 4.85
N SER A 313 14.99 27.88 3.81
CA SER A 313 15.16 27.37 2.44
C SER A 313 16.58 27.60 1.90
N ILE A 314 17.24 28.69 2.29
CA ILE A 314 18.64 28.97 1.93
C ILE A 314 19.62 27.92 2.47
N PHE A 315 19.26 27.23 3.55
CA PHE A 315 20.01 26.11 4.14
C PHE A 315 19.52 24.74 3.64
N GLY A 316 18.66 24.71 2.62
CA GLY A 316 18.06 23.49 2.05
C GLY A 316 16.86 22.96 2.85
N TYR A 317 16.27 23.76 3.72
CA TYR A 317 15.08 23.41 4.49
C TYR A 317 13.82 23.88 3.75
N ASP A 318 13.24 23.02 2.92
CA ASP A 318 12.12 23.38 2.04
C ASP A 318 10.73 23.28 2.71
N PHE A 319 10.67 23.00 4.02
CA PHE A 319 9.43 22.82 4.77
C PHE A 319 8.75 24.13 5.22
N GLY A 320 9.22 25.28 4.74
CA GLY A 320 8.65 26.60 5.02
C GLY A 320 9.27 27.30 6.24
N GLU A 321 8.54 28.24 6.83
CA GLU A 321 9.01 28.97 8.02
C GLU A 321 9.01 28.06 9.26
N VAL A 322 10.13 28.05 9.99
CA VAL A 322 10.29 27.27 11.21
C VAL A 322 10.52 28.15 12.45
N PRO A 323 10.08 27.71 13.63
CA PRO A 323 10.39 28.35 14.89
C PRO A 323 11.90 28.45 15.11
N ALA A 324 12.37 29.65 15.42
CA ALA A 324 13.78 29.97 15.58
C ALA A 324 14.03 30.83 16.83
N ALA A 325 15.26 30.75 17.33
CA ALA A 325 15.78 31.60 18.39
C ALA A 325 17.19 32.05 18.03
N ALA A 326 17.62 33.21 18.53
CA ALA A 326 19.00 33.65 18.39
C ALA A 326 19.94 32.64 19.06
N ALA A 327 21.00 32.25 18.36
CA ALA A 327 22.05 31.40 18.89
C ALA A 327 23.35 32.20 19.03
N PRO A 328 24.23 31.84 19.98
CA PRO A 328 25.59 32.36 19.97
C PRO A 328 26.32 31.90 18.70
N ALA A 329 26.98 32.83 18.02
CA ALA A 329 27.90 32.50 16.93
C ALA A 329 29.06 31.68 17.52
N MET A 330 29.19 30.44 17.05
CA MET A 330 30.30 29.56 17.41
C MET A 330 31.30 29.62 16.27
N ASP A 331 32.50 30.13 16.54
CA ASP A 331 33.60 30.11 15.57
C ASP A 331 33.97 28.66 15.27
N THR A 332 33.48 28.14 14.14
CA THR A 332 33.95 26.86 13.61
C THR A 332 35.27 27.07 12.90
N PRO A 333 36.31 26.27 13.18
CA PRO A 333 37.57 26.36 12.44
C PRO A 333 37.31 26.16 10.94
N GLU A 334 38.03 26.89 10.09
CA GLU A 334 37.90 26.76 8.63
C GLU A 334 38.02 25.28 8.22
N PRO A 335 37.14 24.81 7.31
CA PRO A 335 37.24 23.44 6.81
C PRO A 335 38.63 23.27 6.17
N ALA A 336 39.40 22.32 6.68
CA ALA A 336 40.68 21.97 6.09
C ALA A 336 40.41 21.43 4.68
N ILE A 337 40.78 22.22 3.67
CA ILE A 337 40.71 21.87 2.24
C ILE A 337 41.85 20.92 1.89
#